data_AF-A0A327J128-F1
#
_entry.id   AF-A0A327J128-F1
#
_cell.length_a   1.000
_cell.length_b   1.000
_cell.length_c   1.000
_cell.angle_alpha   90.00
_cell.angle_beta   90.00
_cell.angle_gamma   90.00
#
_symmetry.space_group_name_H-M   'P 1'
#
loop_
_entity.id
_entity.type
_entity.pdbx_description
1 polymer ?
#
loop_
_entity_poly.entity_id
_entity_poly.type
_entity_poly.pdbx_seq_one_letter_code
_entity_poly.pdbx_strand_id
1 'polypeptide(L)'
;MNLELIAETLFGKKCRHEHMSLDKDFGYCPDCGALVENQWFIVKCSCCGVKQKAVVRNGKVVPVGNFCHNCGSEDFHVEKLDKIDFININYAALVRKETKPSISSTVTQCWVDSTRKTDAQPQLLPVFQ
;
A
#
# COMPACT_ATOMS: atom_id res chain seq x y z
N MET A 1 -10.89 -12.34 -30.25
CA MET A 1 -10.72 -12.96 -28.92
C MET A 1 -9.79 -12.05 -28.15
N ASN A 2 -10.29 -11.33 -27.14
CA ASN A 2 -9.59 -10.21 -26.51
C ASN A 2 -8.65 -10.73 -25.40
N LEU A 3 -7.34 -10.68 -25.62
CA LEU A 3 -6.32 -11.25 -24.73
C LEU A 3 -6.36 -10.62 -23.31
N GLU A 4 -6.82 -9.37 -23.20
CA GLU A 4 -6.94 -8.66 -21.92
C GLU A 4 -7.99 -9.27 -20.99
N LEU A 5 -9.14 -9.73 -21.53
CA LEU A 5 -10.21 -10.36 -20.76
C LEU A 5 -9.82 -11.74 -20.20
N ILE A 6 -8.96 -12.46 -20.93
CA ILE A 6 -8.46 -13.79 -20.53
C ILE A 6 -7.40 -13.64 -19.42
N ALA A 7 -6.58 -12.58 -19.47
CA ALA A 7 -5.64 -12.28 -18.40
C ALA A 7 -6.36 -11.96 -17.07
N GLU A 8 -7.45 -11.19 -17.09
CA GLU A 8 -8.22 -10.86 -15.87
C GLU A 8 -8.96 -12.06 -15.25
N THR A 9 -9.22 -13.11 -16.03
CA THR A 9 -9.89 -14.33 -15.56
C THR A 9 -8.91 -15.42 -15.11
N LEU A 10 -7.70 -15.47 -15.66
CA LEU A 10 -6.65 -16.43 -15.27
C LEU A 10 -5.71 -15.89 -14.18
N PHE A 11 -5.47 -14.57 -14.15
CA PHE A 11 -4.73 -13.86 -13.10
C PHE A 11 -5.77 -13.07 -12.30
N GLY A 12 -6.19 -13.61 -11.16
CA GLY A 12 -7.33 -13.12 -10.38
C GLY A 12 -7.36 -11.59 -10.16
N LYS A 13 -8.56 -11.07 -9.91
CA LYS A 13 -8.85 -9.65 -9.60
C LYS A 13 -7.67 -8.96 -8.89
N LYS A 14 -7.22 -7.82 -9.42
CA LYS A 14 -6.18 -7.00 -8.78
C LYS A 14 -6.46 -6.84 -7.30
N CYS A 15 -5.49 -7.22 -6.46
CA CYS A 15 -5.63 -7.14 -5.02
C CYS A 15 -5.87 -5.69 -4.61
N ARG A 16 -6.84 -5.46 -3.72
CA ARG A 16 -7.13 -4.13 -3.16
C ARG A 16 -6.36 -3.87 -1.88
N HIS A 17 -5.61 -4.86 -1.41
CA HIS A 17 -4.77 -4.79 -0.21
C HIS A 17 -5.55 -4.42 1.06
N GLU A 18 -6.86 -4.75 1.11
CA GLU A 18 -7.81 -4.30 2.14
C GLU A 18 -7.37 -4.67 3.55
N HIS A 19 -6.83 -5.88 3.73
CA HIS A 19 -6.39 -6.43 5.02
C HIS A 19 -5.01 -5.99 5.50
N MET A 20 -4.35 -5.05 4.80
CA MET A 20 -3.09 -4.51 5.32
C MET A 20 -3.32 -3.63 6.56
N SER A 21 -2.44 -3.78 7.55
CA SER A 21 -2.38 -2.86 8.70
C SER A 21 -2.13 -1.43 8.22
N LEU A 22 -2.78 -0.48 8.91
CA LEU A 22 -2.63 0.96 8.69
C LEU A 22 -1.49 1.57 9.52
N ASP A 23 -0.93 0.80 10.46
CA ASP A 23 0.04 1.27 11.45
C ASP A 23 1.47 1.30 10.91
N LYS A 24 1.69 0.67 9.75
CA LYS A 24 2.98 0.55 9.09
C LYS A 24 2.96 1.28 7.75
N ASP A 25 4.04 1.99 7.43
CA ASP A 25 4.18 2.67 6.14
C ASP A 25 4.43 1.68 5.00
N PHE A 26 5.06 0.54 5.29
CA PHE A 26 5.30 -0.54 4.33
C PHE A 26 4.92 -1.90 4.93
N GLY A 27 4.42 -2.80 4.10
CA GLY A 27 4.11 -4.16 4.50
C GLY A 27 3.87 -5.08 3.33
N TYR A 28 4.06 -6.38 3.55
CA TYR A 28 3.60 -7.39 2.60
C TYR A 28 2.10 -7.63 2.79
N CYS A 29 1.37 -7.61 1.68
CA CYS A 29 -0.05 -7.93 1.72
C CYS A 29 -0.26 -9.42 2.01
N PRO A 30 -1.09 -9.78 3.01
CA PRO A 30 -1.33 -11.19 3.34
C PRO A 30 -2.13 -11.93 2.25
N ASP A 31 -2.89 -11.21 1.41
CA ASP A 31 -3.76 -11.80 0.41
C ASP A 31 -3.01 -12.12 -0.91
N CYS A 32 -2.03 -11.30 -1.30
CA CYS A 32 -1.32 -11.43 -2.58
C CYS A 32 0.21 -11.52 -2.48
N GLY A 33 0.79 -11.28 -1.30
CA GLY A 33 2.24 -11.30 -1.09
C GLY A 33 3.01 -10.12 -1.67
N ALA A 34 2.35 -9.15 -2.31
CA ALA A 34 2.99 -7.95 -2.83
C ALA A 34 3.51 -7.06 -1.67
N LEU A 35 4.67 -6.43 -1.86
CA LEU A 35 5.14 -5.36 -0.98
C LEU A 35 4.38 -4.08 -1.33
N VAL A 36 3.78 -3.43 -0.35
CA VAL A 36 2.91 -2.29 -0.55
C VAL A 36 3.28 -1.18 0.42
N GLU A 37 3.27 0.05 -0.09
CA GLU A 37 3.41 1.29 0.66
C GLU A 37 2.03 1.88 0.97
N ASN A 38 1.76 2.20 2.23
CA ASN A 38 0.62 2.99 2.67
C ASN A 38 0.99 4.48 2.55
N GLN A 39 0.35 5.18 1.62
CA GLN A 39 0.56 6.61 1.40
C GLN A 39 -0.65 7.41 1.85
N TRP A 40 -0.42 8.45 2.63
CA TRP A 40 -1.47 9.32 3.16
C TRP A 40 -1.47 10.66 2.44
N PHE A 41 -2.65 11.12 2.05
CA PHE A 41 -2.82 12.39 1.34
C PHE A 41 -3.90 13.23 1.99
N ILE A 42 -3.67 14.54 2.09
CA ILE A 42 -4.70 15.51 2.49
C ILE A 42 -5.00 16.45 1.34
N VAL A 43 -6.21 17.00 1.36
CA VAL A 43 -6.65 18.02 0.41
C VAL A 43 -6.91 19.30 1.16
N LYS A 44 -6.35 20.40 0.67
CA LYS A 44 -6.55 21.75 1.21
C LYS A 44 -7.07 22.66 0.11
N CYS A 45 -7.92 23.61 0.49
CA CYS A 45 -8.30 24.68 -0.41
C CYS A 45 -7.07 25.53 -0.74
N SER A 46 -6.85 25.81 -2.03
CA SER A 46 -5.73 26.64 -2.49
C SER A 46 -5.90 28.13 -2.16
N CYS A 47 -7.14 28.58 -1.94
CA CYS A 47 -7.44 29.96 -1.57
C CYS A 47 -7.22 30.23 -0.07
N CYS A 48 -7.83 29.43 0.82
CA CYS A 48 -7.85 29.70 2.26
C CYS A 48 -7.13 28.66 3.13
N GLY A 49 -6.58 27.60 2.54
CA GLY A 49 -5.83 26.55 3.26
C GLY A 49 -6.67 25.58 4.12
N VAL A 50 -7.99 25.78 4.20
CA VAL A 50 -8.87 24.90 4.99
C VAL A 50 -8.82 23.47 4.44
N LYS A 51 -8.55 22.52 5.35
CA LYS A 51 -8.54 21.07 5.06
C LYS A 51 -9.94 20.63 4.69
N GLN A 52 -10.05 19.87 3.61
CA GLN A 52 -11.27 19.19 3.21
C GLN A 52 -11.10 17.69 3.42
N LYS A 53 -12.19 16.98 3.66
CA LYS A 53 -12.18 15.51 3.69
C LYS A 53 -11.80 14.99 2.31
N ALA A 54 -10.74 14.20 2.23
CA ALA A 54 -10.23 13.64 0.99
C ALA A 54 -10.78 12.22 0.75
N VAL A 55 -10.95 11.86 -0.52
CA VAL A 55 -11.32 10.51 -0.97
C VAL A 55 -10.57 10.17 -2.26
N VAL A 56 -10.37 8.88 -2.50
CA VAL A 56 -9.83 8.40 -3.78
C VAL A 56 -10.99 8.13 -4.74
N ARG A 57 -11.09 8.89 -5.84
CA ARG A 57 -12.05 8.67 -6.93
C ARG A 57 -11.29 8.47 -8.22
N ASN A 58 -11.55 7.38 -8.94
CA ASN A 58 -10.88 7.04 -10.21
C ASN A 58 -9.34 7.13 -10.12
N GLY A 59 -8.76 6.69 -9.00
CA GLY A 59 -7.31 6.71 -8.76
C GLY A 59 -6.72 8.09 -8.43
N LYS A 60 -7.55 9.13 -8.31
CA LYS A 60 -7.13 10.49 -7.92
C LYS A 60 -7.64 10.84 -6.54
N VAL A 61 -6.79 11.49 -5.74
CA VAL A 61 -7.19 12.05 -4.44
C VAL A 61 -7.89 13.38 -4.69
N VAL A 62 -9.14 13.48 -4.24
CA VAL A 62 -10.01 14.65 -4.45
C VAL A 62 -10.78 14.97 -3.16
N PRO A 63 -11.23 16.22 -2.95
CA PRO A 63 -12.13 16.52 -1.85
C PRO A 63 -13.48 15.83 -2.04
N VAL A 64 -14.18 15.53 -0.93
CA VAL A 64 -15.55 14.98 -0.97
C VAL A 64 -16.53 15.98 -1.57
N GLY A 65 -16.41 17.25 -1.19
CA GLY A 65 -17.20 18.36 -1.71
C GLY A 65 -16.59 18.97 -2.96
N ASN A 66 -17.42 19.60 -3.79
CA ASN A 66 -16.98 20.23 -5.04
C ASN A 66 -16.40 21.63 -4.84
N PHE A 67 -16.72 22.29 -3.72
CA PHE A 67 -16.28 23.64 -3.38
C PHE A 67 -15.88 23.72 -1.91
N CYS A 68 -15.09 24.74 -1.57
CA CYS A 68 -14.66 24.98 -0.21
C CYS A 68 -15.82 25.56 0.61
N HIS A 69 -16.24 24.85 1.68
CA HIS A 69 -17.28 25.31 2.59
C HIS A 69 -16.96 26.64 3.31
N ASN A 70 -15.69 27.05 3.33
CA ASN A 70 -15.25 28.28 3.99
C ASN A 70 -15.24 29.51 3.06
N CYS A 71 -14.72 29.36 1.83
CA CYS A 71 -14.52 30.50 0.91
C CYS A 71 -15.21 30.35 -0.45
N GLY A 72 -15.85 29.22 -0.74
CA GLY A 72 -16.54 28.95 -2.00
C GLY A 72 -15.63 28.58 -3.19
N SER A 73 -14.30 28.65 -3.05
CA SER A 73 -13.36 28.28 -4.13
C SER A 73 -13.45 26.79 -4.50
N GLU A 74 -13.29 26.50 -5.79
CA GLU A 74 -13.21 25.15 -6.36
C GLU A 74 -11.74 24.68 -6.55
N ASP A 75 -10.77 25.53 -6.20
CA ASP A 75 -9.35 25.23 -6.34
C ASP A 75 -8.82 24.54 -5.08
N PHE A 76 -8.24 23.36 -5.30
CA PHE A 76 -7.67 22.54 -4.24
C PHE A 76 -6.28 22.03 -4.63
N HIS A 77 -5.43 21.83 -3.63
CA HIS A 77 -4.16 21.12 -3.80
C HIS A 77 -4.11 19.91 -2.89
N VAL A 78 -3.39 18.89 -3.38
CA VAL A 78 -3.18 17.61 -2.69
C VAL A 78 -1.77 17.62 -2.11
N GLU A 79 -1.63 17.24 -0.85
CA GLU A 79 -0.36 17.15 -0.15
C GLU A 79 -0.16 15.72 0.37
N LYS A 80 0.99 15.10 0.06
CA LYS A 80 1.40 13.82 0.65
C LYS A 80 1.92 14.07 2.06
N LEU A 81 1.45 13.28 3.02
CA LEU A 81 1.97 13.28 4.38
C LEU A 81 3.07 12.23 4.52
N ASP A 82 4.17 12.61 5.17
CA ASP A 82 5.25 11.66 5.52
C ASP A 82 4.79 10.65 6.56
N LYS A 83 4.00 11.11 7.53
CA LYS A 83 3.39 10.29 8.58
C LYS A 83 2.01 10.79 8.92
N ILE A 84 1.07 9.88 9.13
CA ILE A 84 -0.29 10.22 9.54
C ILE A 84 -0.35 10.49 11.05
N ASP A 85 -1.06 11.57 11.44
CA ASP A 85 -1.37 11.90 12.83
C ASP A 85 -2.87 11.85 13.11
N PHE A 86 -3.24 11.94 14.39
CA PHE A 86 -4.62 11.81 14.86
C PHE A 86 -5.56 12.94 14.42
N ILE A 87 -5.02 14.10 14.02
CA ILE A 87 -5.83 15.21 13.51
C ILE A 87 -6.10 14.96 12.02
N ASN A 88 -5.03 14.66 11.28
CA ASN A 88 -5.06 14.49 9.84
C ASN A 88 -5.77 13.22 9.40
N ILE A 89 -5.80 12.16 10.22
CA ILE A 89 -6.49 10.89 9.89
C ILE A 89 -7.96 11.06 9.52
N ASN A 90 -8.63 12.06 10.10
CA ASN A 90 -10.04 12.34 9.82
C ASN A 90 -10.28 13.02 8.47
N TYR A 91 -9.24 13.61 7.88
CA TYR A 91 -9.29 14.32 6.61
C TYR A 91 -8.56 13.57 5.49
N ALA A 92 -7.60 12.72 5.83
CA ALA A 92 -6.70 12.11 4.87
C ALA A 92 -7.36 10.97 4.08
N ALA A 93 -6.89 10.79 2.85
CA ALA A 93 -7.15 9.63 2.02
C ALA A 93 -5.95 8.69 2.05
N LEU A 94 -6.21 7.39 2.22
CA LEU A 94 -5.21 6.33 2.09
C LEU A 94 -5.12 5.86 0.64
N VAL A 95 -3.91 5.80 0.11
CA VAL A 95 -3.58 5.17 -1.17
C VAL A 95 -2.55 4.08 -0.92
N ARG A 96 -2.85 2.86 -1.36
CA ARG A 96 -1.95 1.72 -1.26
C ARG A 96 -1.27 1.51 -2.60
N LYS A 97 0.07 1.55 -2.61
CA LYS A 97 0.87 1.43 -3.82
C LYS A 97 1.79 0.22 -3.72
N GLU A 98 1.64 -0.73 -4.63
CA GLU A 98 2.61 -1.83 -4.78
C GLU A 98 3.98 -1.24 -5.12
N THR A 99 4.99 -1.68 -4.38
CA THR A 99 6.38 -1.28 -4.57
C THR A 99 7.26 -2.50 -4.65
N LYS A 100 8.43 -2.34 -5.27
CA LYS A 100 9.44 -3.40 -5.29
C LYS A 100 10.39 -3.18 -4.12
N PRO A 101 10.87 -4.25 -3.46
CA PRO A 101 11.91 -4.10 -2.48
C PRO A 101 13.11 -3.41 -3.15
N SER A 102 13.66 -2.39 -2.49
CA SER A 102 14.93 -1.79 -2.89
C SER A 102 16.04 -2.79 -2.60
N ILE A 103 16.22 -3.75 -3.51
CA ILE A 103 17.34 -4.67 -3.45
C ILE A 103 18.59 -3.85 -3.79
N SER A 104 19.21 -3.25 -2.77
CA SER A 104 20.67 -3.22 -2.72
C SER A 104 21.09 -4.67 -2.89
N SER A 105 21.89 -4.98 -3.90
CA SER A 105 22.33 -6.32 -4.32
C SER A 105 23.05 -7.08 -3.18
N THR A 106 22.29 -7.46 -2.17
CA THR A 106 22.77 -8.14 -0.98
C THR A 106 22.48 -9.60 -1.21
N VAL A 107 23.52 -10.31 -1.62
CA VAL A 107 23.52 -11.76 -1.82
C VAL A 107 22.94 -12.41 -0.56
N THR A 108 21.76 -13.03 -0.69
CA THR A 108 21.20 -13.85 0.39
C THR A 108 22.01 -15.14 0.44
N GLN A 109 22.86 -15.27 1.46
CA GLN A 109 23.59 -16.51 1.72
C GLN A 109 22.74 -17.37 2.66
N CYS A 110 22.19 -18.46 2.14
CA CYS A 110 21.52 -19.47 2.94
C CYS A 110 22.58 -20.47 3.43
N TRP A 111 22.62 -20.74 4.74
CA TRP A 111 23.41 -21.85 5.27
C TRP A 111 22.75 -23.16 4.83
N VAL A 112 23.39 -23.83 3.88
CA VAL A 112 23.08 -25.22 3.57
C VAL A 112 23.93 -26.06 4.50
N ASP A 113 23.26 -26.82 5.37
CA ASP A 113 23.95 -27.76 6.24
C ASP A 113 24.68 -28.79 5.37
N SER A 114 26.02 -28.78 5.43
CA SER A 114 26.92 -29.54 4.55
C SER A 114 26.82 -31.07 4.73
N THR A 115 25.97 -31.53 5.63
CA THR A 115 25.77 -32.94 5.98
C THR A 115 24.63 -33.62 5.21
N ARG A 116 23.86 -32.90 4.39
CA ARG A 116 22.77 -33.50 3.59
C ARG A 116 23.29 -34.26 2.37
N LYS A 117 23.57 -35.55 2.56
CA LYS A 117 23.42 -36.55 1.49
C LYS A 117 21.93 -36.62 1.12
N THR A 118 21.58 -36.08 -0.06
CA THR A 118 20.45 -36.45 -0.95
C THR A 118 19.07 -36.77 -0.32
N ASP A 119 18.13 -35.86 -0.57
CA ASP A 119 16.72 -36.00 -0.99
C ASP A 119 15.70 -36.95 -0.33
N ALA A 120 16.04 -37.81 0.64
CA ALA A 120 15.09 -38.87 0.99
C ALA A 120 14.16 -38.65 2.19
N GLN A 121 14.51 -37.88 3.24
CA GLN A 121 13.62 -37.77 4.42
C GLN A 121 13.73 -36.43 5.16
N PRO A 122 12.64 -35.65 5.29
CA PRO A 122 12.64 -34.48 6.16
C PRO A 122 12.68 -34.93 7.63
N GLN A 123 13.76 -34.58 8.34
CA GLN A 123 13.84 -34.76 9.80
C GLN A 123 13.28 -33.53 10.51
N LEU A 124 12.56 -33.76 11.61
CA LEU A 124 12.03 -32.69 12.46
C LEU A 124 13.19 -31.98 13.18
N LEU A 125 13.10 -30.65 13.27
CA LEU A 125 14.06 -29.84 14.01
C LEU A 125 13.99 -30.20 15.50
N PRO A 126 15.13 -30.38 16.18
CA PRO A 126 15.14 -30.66 17.61
C PRO A 126 14.58 -29.45 18.38
N VAL A 127 13.63 -29.72 19.27
CA VAL A 127 13.11 -28.74 20.22
C VAL A 127 14.16 -28.62 21.33
N PHE A 128 14.75 -27.44 21.48
CA PHE A 128 15.64 -27.15 22.60
C PHE A 128 14.79 -27.02 23.88
N GLN A 129 15.10 -27.85 24.88
CA GLN A 129 14.58 -27.76 26.25
C GLN A 129 15.42 -26.80 27.08
#